data_AF-A0A0Q7TZ33-F1
#
_entry.id   AF-A0A0Q7TZ33-F1
#
_cell.length_a   1.000
_cell.length_b   1.000
_cell.length_c   1.000
_cell.angle_alpha   90.00
_cell.angle_beta   90.00
_cell.angle_gamma   90.00
#
_symmetry.space_group_name_H-M   'P 1'
#
loop_
_entity.id
_entity.type
_entity.pdbx_description
1 polymer ?
#
loop_
_entity_poly.entity_id
_entity_poly.type
_entity_poly.pdbx_seq_one_letter_code
_entity_poly.pdbx_strand_id
1 'polypeptide(L)'
;MADPKTLKIEQELLTARAIAGGLFAVLTDLMIAHARVIGTCADDGILHVRAIADESLAKLEAEVLEPSGDFVDAGSSIRAKVSTILDAAEANARHALALPPTSNTTN
;
A
#
# COMPACT_ATOMS: atom_id res chain seq x y z
N MET A 1 36.22 -8.80 -6.43
CA MET A 1 35.01 -9.63 -6.50
C MET A 1 34.07 -9.15 -5.39
N ALA A 2 32.80 -8.88 -5.69
CA ALA A 2 31.83 -8.47 -4.68
C ALA A 2 31.54 -9.65 -3.72
N ASP A 3 31.35 -9.37 -2.43
CA ASP A 3 31.04 -10.37 -1.41
C ASP A 3 29.68 -11.03 -1.75
N PRO A 4 29.59 -12.38 -1.75
CA PRO A 4 28.34 -13.11 -1.99
C PRO A 4 27.17 -12.67 -1.09
N LYS A 5 27.44 -12.21 0.13
CA LYS A 5 26.41 -11.69 1.05
C LYS A 5 25.85 -10.35 0.58
N THR A 6 26.71 -9.47 0.06
CA THR A 6 26.30 -8.18 -0.50
C THR A 6 25.41 -8.37 -1.72
N LEU A 7 25.78 -9.29 -2.62
CA LEU A 7 24.98 -9.61 -3.81
C LEU A 7 23.58 -10.14 -3.47
N LYS A 8 23.45 -10.95 -2.41
CA LYS A 8 22.16 -11.48 -1.95
C LYS A 8 21.25 -10.37 -1.41
N ILE A 9 21.80 -9.47 -0.59
CA ILE A 9 21.05 -8.32 -0.05
C ILE A 9 20.60 -7.38 -1.19
N GLU A 10 21.47 -7.12 -2.17
CA GLU A 10 21.13 -6.30 -3.33
C GLU A 10 19.97 -6.91 -4.14
N GLN A 11 19.96 -8.22 -4.35
CA GLN A 11 18.85 -8.90 -5.01
C GLN A 11 17.56 -8.83 -4.21
N GLU A 12 17.61 -9.09 -2.90
CA GLU A 12 16.44 -9.01 -2.02
C GLU A 12 15.83 -7.58 -2.02
N LEU A 13 16.67 -6.55 -2.01
CA LEU A 13 16.24 -5.15 -2.11
C LEU A 13 15.62 -4.82 -3.47
N LEU A 14 16.21 -5.30 -4.57
CA LEU A 14 15.67 -5.12 -5.91
C LEU A 14 14.30 -5.78 -6.06
N THR A 15 14.15 -7.00 -5.56
CA THR A 15 12.87 -7.73 -5.55
C THR A 15 11.83 -7.01 -4.70
N ALA A 16 12.19 -6.59 -3.49
CA ALA A 16 11.28 -5.84 -2.62
C ALA A 16 10.81 -4.53 -3.27
N ARG A 17 11.71 -3.79 -3.93
CA ARG A 17 11.38 -2.58 -4.68
C ARG A 17 10.44 -2.85 -5.85
N ALA A 18 10.69 -3.92 -6.61
CA ALA A 18 9.84 -4.31 -7.73
C ALA A 18 8.42 -4.69 -7.26
N ILE A 19 8.31 -5.44 -6.16
CA ILE A 19 7.02 -5.81 -5.55
C ILE A 19 6.27 -4.56 -5.08
N ALA A 20 6.94 -3.66 -4.36
CA ALA A 20 6.33 -2.40 -3.90
C ALA A 20 5.85 -1.54 -5.08
N GLY A 21 6.64 -1.46 -6.16
CA GLY A 21 6.26 -0.75 -7.38
C GLY A 21 5.06 -1.38 -8.10
N GLY A 22 5.00 -2.72 -8.15
CA GLY A 22 3.85 -3.44 -8.72
C GLY A 22 2.57 -3.21 -7.90
N LEU A 23 2.67 -3.28 -6.57
CA LEU A 23 1.55 -3.02 -5.67
C LEU A 23 1.03 -1.58 -5.82
N PHE A 24 1.94 -0.60 -5.88
CA PHE A 24 1.61 0.81 -6.13
C PHE A 24 0.82 1.00 -7.43
N ALA A 25 1.28 0.39 -8.54
CA ALA A 25 0.64 0.51 -9.84
C ALA A 25 -0.78 -0.08 -9.83
N VAL A 26 -0.94 -1.30 -9.31
CA VAL A 26 -2.24 -1.98 -9.24
C VAL A 26 -3.25 -1.21 -8.38
N LEU A 27 -2.82 -0.72 -7.21
CA LEU A 27 -3.70 0.05 -6.32
C LEU A 27 -4.14 1.37 -6.96
N THR A 28 -3.21 2.08 -7.60
CA THR A 28 -3.52 3.32 -8.32
C THR A 28 -4.55 3.06 -9.42
N ASP A 29 -4.31 2.05 -10.27
CA ASP A 29 -5.21 1.73 -11.38
C ASP A 29 -6.60 1.32 -10.89
N LEU A 30 -6.66 0.53 -9.81
CA LEU A 30 -7.93 0.11 -9.20
C LEU A 30 -8.71 1.30 -8.63
N MET A 31 -8.04 2.21 -7.92
CA MET A 31 -8.65 3.45 -7.41
C MET A 31 -9.20 4.31 -8.54
N ILE A 32 -8.42 4.53 -9.62
CA ILE A 32 -8.86 5.29 -10.79
C ILE A 32 -10.06 4.62 -11.48
N ALA A 33 -10.00 3.30 -11.65
CA ALA A 33 -11.08 2.54 -12.28
C ALA A 33 -12.37 2.62 -11.45
N HIS A 34 -12.29 2.40 -10.13
CA HIS A 34 -13.46 2.49 -9.26
C HIS A 34 -14.05 3.90 -9.21
N ALA A 35 -13.21 4.93 -9.11
CA ALA A 35 -13.65 6.33 -9.14
C ALA A 35 -14.37 6.71 -10.44
N ARG A 36 -14.00 6.11 -11.57
CA ARG A 36 -14.67 6.33 -12.86
C ARG A 36 -16.00 5.58 -12.99
N VAL A 37 -16.16 4.46 -12.30
CA VAL A 37 -17.35 3.60 -12.37
C VAL A 37 -18.42 4.04 -11.36
N ILE A 38 -18.03 4.49 -10.16
CA ILE A 38 -18.97 4.98 -9.14
C ILE A 38 -19.40 6.40 -9.53
N GLY A 39 -20.41 6.49 -10.38
CA GLY A 39 -20.88 7.71 -11.05
C GLY A 39 -21.50 8.81 -10.18
N THR A 40 -21.35 8.75 -8.85
CA THR A 40 -21.86 9.78 -7.93
C THR A 40 -20.75 10.68 -7.37
N CYS A 41 -19.56 10.14 -7.10
CA CYS A 41 -18.41 10.91 -6.61
C CYS A 41 -17.11 10.10 -6.82
N ALA A 42 -16.15 10.67 -7.54
CA ALA A 42 -14.85 10.02 -7.77
C ALA A 42 -14.07 9.79 -6.45
N ASP A 43 -14.32 10.62 -5.44
CA ASP A 43 -13.71 10.49 -4.12
C ASP A 43 -14.22 9.23 -3.37
N ASP A 44 -15.51 8.92 -3.50
CA ASP A 44 -16.10 7.72 -2.90
C ASP A 44 -15.44 6.44 -3.45
N GLY A 45 -15.09 6.43 -4.75
CA GLY A 45 -14.41 5.31 -5.37
C GLY A 45 -12.97 5.11 -4.88
N ILE A 46 -12.24 6.19 -4.64
CA ILE A 46 -10.91 6.14 -4.05
C ILE A 46 -10.99 5.65 -2.59
N LEU A 47 -11.88 6.24 -1.79
CA LEU A 47 -12.06 5.89 -0.38
C LEU A 47 -12.51 4.45 -0.20
N HIS A 48 -13.36 3.93 -1.10
CA HIS A 48 -13.81 2.55 -1.06
C HIS A 48 -12.66 1.56 -1.27
N VAL A 49 -11.82 1.78 -2.28
CA VAL A 49 -10.64 0.92 -2.54
C VAL A 49 -9.66 0.99 -1.37
N ARG A 50 -9.47 2.18 -0.78
CA ARG A 50 -8.65 2.34 0.41
C ARG A 50 -9.19 1.57 1.61
N ALA A 51 -10.50 1.66 1.88
CA ALA A 51 -11.13 0.94 2.98
C ALA A 51 -10.97 -0.59 2.85
N ILE A 52 -11.10 -1.14 1.63
CA ILE A 52 -10.87 -2.58 1.36
C ILE A 52 -9.42 -2.97 1.65
N ALA A 53 -8.46 -2.12 1.22
CA ALA A 53 -7.05 -2.37 1.45
C ALA A 53 -6.70 -2.32 2.95
N ASP A 54 -7.22 -1.34 3.68
CA ASP A 54 -7.04 -1.21 5.13
C ASP A 54 -7.67 -2.40 5.88
N GLU A 55 -8.85 -2.87 5.48
CA GLU A 55 -9.48 -4.07 6.04
C GLU A 55 -8.64 -5.33 5.79
N SER A 56 -8.10 -5.46 4.57
CA SER A 56 -7.24 -6.60 4.20
C SER A 56 -5.94 -6.60 5.00
N LEU A 57 -5.35 -5.41 5.24
CA LEU A 57 -4.16 -5.27 6.07
C LEU A 57 -4.44 -5.58 7.54
N ALA A 58 -5.59 -5.17 8.07
CA ALA A 58 -5.98 -5.49 9.44
C ALA A 58 -6.17 -7.01 9.64
N LYS A 59 -6.74 -7.72 8.64
CA LYS A 59 -6.84 -9.19 8.66
C LYS A 59 -5.47 -9.85 8.64
N LEU A 60 -4.57 -9.39 7.76
CA LEU A 60 -3.19 -9.89 7.71
C LEU A 60 -2.44 -9.66 9.02
N GLU A 61 -2.60 -8.49 9.64
CA GLU A 61 -2.00 -8.18 10.95
C GLU A 61 -2.51 -9.16 12.03
N ALA A 62 -3.81 -9.43 12.06
CA ALA A 62 -4.41 -10.40 12.99
C ALA A 62 -3.92 -11.84 12.76
N GLU A 63 -3.75 -12.26 11.49
CA GLU A 63 -3.21 -13.58 11.14
C GLU A 63 -1.73 -13.76 11.51
N VAL A 64 -0.93 -12.68 11.54
CA VAL A 64 0.48 -12.73 11.94
C VAL A 64 0.67 -12.72 13.47
N LEU A 65 -0.32 -12.22 14.22
CA LEU A 65 -0.30 -12.16 15.68
C LEU A 65 -0.50 -13.53 16.37
N GLU A 66 -1.12 -14.51 15.72
CA GLU A 66 -1.16 -15.92 16.14
C GLU A 66 -0.25 -16.72 15.19
N PRO A 67 0.94 -17.28 15.56
CA PRO A 67 1.11 -18.24 16.67
C PRO A 67 2.58 -18.42 17.16
N SER A 68 3.09 -17.67 18.16
CA SER A 68 4.26 -18.08 18.99
C SER A 68 4.79 -17.00 19.95
N GLY A 69 4.36 -15.74 19.86
CA GLY A 69 4.84 -14.66 20.72
C GLY A 69 6.18 -14.03 20.29
N ASP A 70 6.88 -14.59 19.29
CA ASP A 70 8.13 -14.03 18.73
C ASP A 70 7.92 -13.26 17.40
N PHE A 71 6.75 -13.40 16.75
CA PHE A 71 6.38 -12.67 15.52
C PHE A 71 5.67 -11.31 15.76
N VAL A 72 5.60 -10.85 17.00
CA VAL A 72 4.68 -9.79 17.47
C VAL A 72 4.85 -8.44 16.75
N ASP A 73 5.98 -8.21 16.08
CA ASP A 73 6.27 -6.92 15.40
C ASP A 73 6.34 -7.01 13.87
N ALA A 74 6.12 -8.20 13.28
CA ALA A 74 6.14 -8.35 11.83
C ALA A 74 4.86 -7.80 11.17
N GLY A 75 3.70 -8.04 11.78
CA GLY A 75 2.39 -7.57 11.29
C GLY A 75 2.27 -6.04 11.27
N SER A 76 2.62 -5.40 12.38
CA SER A 76 2.69 -3.93 12.54
C SER A 76 3.64 -3.31 11.51
N SER A 77 4.84 -3.88 11.32
CA SER A 77 5.85 -3.44 10.37
C SER A 77 5.39 -3.57 8.91
N ILE A 78 4.72 -4.68 8.57
CA ILE A 78 4.12 -4.89 7.25
C ILE A 78 3.02 -3.87 7.00
N ARG A 79 2.11 -3.68 7.96
CA ARG A 79 1.01 -2.71 7.84
C ARG A 79 1.54 -1.28 7.64
N ALA A 80 2.54 -0.85 8.41
CA ALA A 80 3.12 0.49 8.25
C ALA A 80 3.73 0.70 6.84
N LYS A 81 4.44 -0.31 6.32
CA LYS A 81 5.05 -0.25 4.98
C LYS A 81 4.01 -0.23 3.87
N VAL A 82 2.98 -1.07 3.96
CA VAL A 82 1.91 -1.10 2.95
C VAL A 82 1.04 0.16 3.03
N SER A 83 0.79 0.70 4.23
CA SER A 83 0.08 1.98 4.39
C SER A 83 0.79 3.11 3.66
N THR A 84 2.13 3.15 3.69
CA THR A 84 2.90 4.16 2.94
C THR A 84 2.69 4.02 1.42
N ILE A 85 2.58 2.80 0.92
CA ILE A 85 2.31 2.53 -0.50
C ILE A 85 0.87 2.93 -0.85
N LEU A 86 -0.09 2.67 0.03
CA LEU A 86 -1.49 3.08 -0.13
C LEU A 86 -1.64 4.60 -0.18
N ASP A 87 -0.96 5.33 0.71
CA ASP A 87 -0.94 6.80 0.70
C ASP A 87 -0.39 7.34 -0.61
N ALA A 88 0.72 6.77 -1.11
CA ALA A 88 1.29 7.16 -2.38
C ALA A 88 0.35 6.85 -3.56
N ALA A 89 -0.27 5.67 -3.56
CA ALA A 89 -1.20 5.26 -4.61
C ALA A 89 -2.45 6.14 -4.65
N GLU A 90 -2.99 6.50 -3.48
CA GLU A 90 -4.11 7.43 -3.37
C GLU A 90 -3.75 8.81 -3.92
N ALA A 91 -2.62 9.37 -3.48
CA ALA A 91 -2.16 10.69 -3.95
C ALA A 91 -2.02 10.71 -5.47
N ASN A 92 -1.47 9.63 -6.04
CA ASN A 92 -1.31 9.49 -7.49
C ASN A 92 -2.67 9.33 -8.22
N ALA A 93 -3.60 8.54 -7.66
CA ALA A 93 -4.94 8.38 -8.21
C ALA A 93 -5.72 9.71 -8.19
N ARG A 94 -5.65 10.46 -7.10
CA ARG A 94 -6.25 11.80 -6.97
C ARG A 94 -5.65 12.77 -8.00
N HIS A 95 -4.33 12.80 -8.15
CA HIS A 95 -3.68 13.58 -9.20
C HIS A 95 -4.18 13.18 -10.60
N ALA A 96 -4.25 11.89 -10.91
CA ALA A 96 -4.68 11.40 -12.22
C ALA A 96 -6.16 11.73 -12.55
N LEU A 97 -6.98 11.91 -11.52
CA LEU A 97 -8.39 12.29 -11.63
C LEU A 97 -8.63 13.80 -11.47
N ALA A 98 -7.57 14.61 -11.35
CA ALA A 98 -7.64 16.05 -11.09
C ALA A 98 -8.47 16.41 -9.84
N LEU A 99 -8.42 15.55 -8.82
CA LEU A 99 -9.04 15.79 -7.52
C LEU A 99 -8.08 16.57 -6.61
N PRO A 100 -8.59 17.32 -5.61
CA PRO A 100 -7.74 17.93 -4.60
C PRO A 100 -6.88 16.87 -3.88
N PRO A 101 -5.84 17.24 -3.13
CA PRO A 101 -5.12 16.33 -2.23
C PRO A 101 -5.98 16.01 -1.00
N THR A 102 -5.79 14.85 -0.38
CA THR A 102 -6.51 14.50 0.85
C THR A 102 -5.98 15.41 1.96
N SER A 103 -6.86 16.20 2.55
CA SER A 103 -6.51 17.12 3.62
C SER A 103 -6.13 16.35 4.88
N ASN A 104 -4.89 15.87 4.95
CA ASN A 104 -4.21 15.70 6.23
C ASN A 104 -3.49 17.02 6.54
N THR A 105 -4.29 18.04 6.89
CA THR A 105 -3.79 19.14 7.72
C THR A 105 -3.42 18.51 9.06
N THR A 106 -2.14 18.21 9.21
CA THR A 106 -1.52 18.00 10.51
C THR A 106 -1.66 19.31 11.28
N ASN A 107 -2.42 19.28 12.38
CA ASN A 107 -2.22 20.16 13.53
C ASN A 107 -1.48 19.37 14.60
#